data_AF-A0A7V4IZI3-F1
#
_entry.id   AF-A0A7V4IZI3-F1
#
_cell.length_a   1.000
_cell.length_b   1.000
_cell.length_c   1.000
_cell.angle_alpha   90.00
_cell.angle_beta   90.00
_cell.angle_gamma   90.00
#
_symmetry.space_group_name_H-M   'P 1'
#
loop_
_entity.id
_entity.type
_entity.pdbx_description
1 polymer ?
#
loop_
_entity_poly.entity_id
_entity_poly.type
_entity_poly.pdbx_seq_one_letter_code
_entity_poly.pdbx_strand_id
1 'polypeptide(L)'
;MSLLLPGLSGPSDREGEVIYLTILNPKHVVYEGEAKSVFLPGDLAEFEILDYHAPIVSLLRPGEVVVDWKIKVPIKQGMVKFDNNVCMILIEE
;
A
#
# COMPACT_ATOMS: atom_id res chain seq x y z
N MET A 1 5.58 12.13 44.97
CA MET A 1 4.19 11.66 44.86
C MET A 1 3.61 12.30 43.60
N SER A 2 3.80 11.67 42.45
CA SER A 2 3.21 12.10 41.17
C SER A 2 2.27 10.99 40.73
N LEU A 3 0.99 11.33 40.56
CA LEU A 3 -0.07 10.41 40.15
C LEU A 3 0.14 10.04 38.68
N LEU A 4 0.66 8.84 38.44
CA LEU A 4 0.57 8.19 37.13
C LEU A 4 -0.87 7.68 36.97
N LEU A 5 -1.63 8.30 36.07
CA LEU A 5 -2.89 7.76 35.59
C LEU A 5 -2.56 6.52 34.72
N PRO A 6 -3.08 5.32 35.03
CA PRO A 6 -2.95 4.18 34.14
C PRO A 6 -3.90 4.38 32.96
N GLY A 7 -3.37 4.49 31.74
CA GLY A 7 -4.22 4.59 30.53
C GLY A 7 -3.73 5.45 29.38
N LEU A 8 -2.48 5.90 29.37
CA LEU A 8 -1.87 6.47 28.16
C LEU A 8 -0.85 5.48 27.61
N SER A 9 -1.34 4.39 27.04
CA SER A 9 -0.64 3.73 25.92
C SER A 9 -0.49 4.79 24.83
N GLY A 10 0.75 5.12 24.47
CA GLY A 10 1.03 6.03 23.36
C GLY A 10 0.44 5.49 22.06
N PRO A 11 0.46 6.27 20.96
CA PRO A 11 -0.08 5.86 19.67
C PRO A 11 0.69 4.69 19.02
N SER A 12 1.66 4.08 19.71
CA SER A 12 2.47 2.94 19.27
C SER A 12 1.85 1.57 19.53
N ASP A 13 0.71 1.49 20.22
CA ASP A 13 0.10 0.21 20.67
C ASP A 13 -1.17 -0.18 19.90
N ARG A 14 -1.41 0.40 18.71
CA ARG A 14 -2.40 -0.16 17.77
C ARG A 14 -1.71 -1.26 16.98
N GLU A 15 -2.18 -2.49 17.11
CA GLU A 15 -2.01 -3.58 16.14
C GLU A 15 -2.03 -2.95 14.73
N GLY A 16 -0.92 -3.08 13.99
CA GLY A 16 -0.53 -2.14 12.94
C GLY A 16 -1.66 -1.83 11.96
N GLU A 17 -1.85 -0.54 11.70
CA GLU A 17 -2.75 -0.06 10.67
C GLU A 17 -2.16 -0.53 9.31
N VAL A 18 -2.77 -1.56 8.69
CA VAL A 18 -2.27 -2.27 7.49
C VAL A 18 -3.12 -1.97 6.26
N ILE A 19 -2.48 -2.08 5.09
CA ILE A 19 -3.10 -2.09 3.78
C ILE A 19 -3.29 -3.54 3.34
N TYR A 20 -4.51 -3.92 2.94
CA TYR A 20 -4.77 -5.18 2.25
C TYR A 20 -4.44 -5.01 0.77
N LEU A 21 -3.33 -5.60 0.34
CA LEU A 21 -2.78 -5.42 -1.01
C LEU A 21 -3.01 -6.66 -1.87
N THR A 22 -3.60 -6.44 -3.05
CA THR A 22 -3.68 -7.43 -4.12
C THR A 22 -3.08 -6.86 -5.39
N ILE A 23 -2.06 -7.54 -5.93
CA ILE A 23 -1.47 -7.27 -7.25
C ILE A 23 -1.85 -8.44 -8.16
N LEU A 24 -2.50 -8.14 -9.28
CA LEU A 24 -2.97 -9.16 -10.22
C LEU A 24 -2.77 -8.73 -11.67
N ASN A 25 -2.74 -9.73 -12.55
CA ASN A 25 -2.80 -9.55 -14.00
C ASN A 25 -4.00 -10.38 -14.55
N PRO A 26 -4.31 -10.33 -15.85
CA PRO A 26 -5.42 -11.12 -16.41
C PRO A 26 -5.29 -12.64 -16.29
N LYS A 27 -4.12 -13.17 -15.92
CA LYS A 27 -3.85 -14.61 -15.83
C LYS A 27 -3.97 -15.13 -14.40
N HIS A 28 -3.44 -14.41 -13.42
CA HIS A 28 -3.37 -14.83 -12.02
C HIS A 28 -3.07 -13.67 -11.07
N VAL A 29 -3.20 -13.95 -9.77
CA VAL A 29 -2.74 -13.07 -8.69
C VAL A 29 -1.21 -13.20 -8.57
N VAL A 30 -0.52 -12.06 -8.66
CA VAL A 30 0.95 -11.96 -8.59
C VAL A 30 1.41 -11.80 -7.13
N TYR A 31 0.64 -11.05 -6.34
CA TYR A 31 0.89 -10.86 -4.92
C TYR A 31 -0.43 -10.65 -4.16
N GLU A 32 -0.55 -11.23 -2.98
CA GLU A 32 -1.65 -11.00 -2.06
C GLU A 32 -1.12 -11.04 -0.62
N GLY A 33 -1.42 -10.01 0.16
CA GLY A 33 -0.95 -9.92 1.54
C GLY A 33 -1.22 -8.57 2.20
N GLU A 34 -0.66 -8.39 3.38
CA GLU A 34 -0.70 -7.14 4.12
C GLU A 34 0.56 -6.34 3.85
N ALA A 35 0.41 -5.03 3.65
CA ALA A 35 1.49 -4.07 3.45
C ALA A 35 1.35 -2.91 4.43
N LYS A 36 2.48 -2.35 4.88
CA LYS A 36 2.53 -1.08 5.60
C LYS A 36 2.73 0.09 4.66
N SER A 37 3.44 -0.15 3.56
CA SER A 37 3.59 0.85 2.50
C SER A 37 3.64 0.24 1.11
N VAL A 38 3.10 0.98 0.14
CA VAL A 38 3.09 0.59 -1.27
C VAL A 38 3.56 1.76 -2.11
N PHE A 39 4.78 1.66 -2.64
CA PHE A 39 5.36 2.61 -3.57
C PHE A 39 4.97 2.28 -5.01
N LEU A 40 4.59 3.30 -5.77
CA LEU A 40 3.96 3.17 -7.07
C LEU A 40 4.56 4.14 -8.10
N PRO A 41 4.86 3.66 -9.32
CA PRO A 41 5.27 4.51 -10.42
C PRO A 41 4.03 5.14 -11.07
N GLY A 42 3.48 6.18 -10.44
CA GLY A 42 2.34 6.92 -11.00
C GLY A 42 2.66 7.56 -12.36
N ASP A 43 1.62 7.81 -13.15
CA ASP A 43 1.70 8.39 -14.49
C ASP A 43 2.38 9.77 -14.54
N LEU A 44 2.05 10.65 -13.61
CA LEU A 44 2.62 12.00 -13.47
C LEU A 44 3.88 12.02 -12.59
N ALA A 45 3.84 11.32 -11.46
CA ALA A 45 4.91 11.25 -10.48
C ALA A 45 4.84 9.95 -9.68
N GLU A 46 5.95 9.58 -9.07
CA GLU A 46 6.00 8.49 -8.10
C GLU A 46 5.34 8.90 -6.78
N PHE A 47 4.69 7.95 -6.12
CA PHE A 47 4.05 8.19 -4.83
C PHE A 47 4.02 6.91 -3.99
N GLU A 48 3.81 7.09 -2.69
CA GLU A 48 3.70 6.01 -1.72
C GLU A 48 2.34 6.09 -1.02
N ILE A 49 1.66 4.96 -0.94
CA ILE A 49 0.41 4.81 -0.19
C ILE A 49 0.75 4.20 1.17
N LEU A 50 0.25 4.84 2.23
CA LEU A 50 0.25 4.36 3.61
C LEU A 50 -1.18 4.05 4.05
N ASP A 51 -1.33 3.51 5.26
CA ASP A 51 -2.62 3.30 5.89
C ASP A 51 -3.43 4.61 6.02
N TYR A 52 -4.75 4.49 5.94
CA TYR A 52 -5.73 5.57 6.01
C TYR A 52 -5.51 6.72 4.99
N HIS A 53 -4.84 6.44 3.88
CA HIS A 53 -4.76 7.39 2.78
C HIS A 53 -6.17 7.70 2.21
N ALA A 54 -6.33 8.87 1.59
CA ALA A 54 -7.57 9.20 0.90
C ALA A 54 -7.81 8.23 -0.28
N PRO A 55 -9.07 7.93 -0.63
CA PRO A 55 -9.37 7.11 -1.80
C PRO A 55 -8.75 7.69 -3.08
N ILE A 56 -8.13 6.83 -3.88
CA ILE A 56 -7.45 7.23 -5.12
C ILE A 56 -7.57 6.16 -6.19
N VAL A 57 -7.68 6.61 -7.44
CA VAL A 57 -7.47 5.79 -8.64
C VAL A 57 -6.41 6.50 -9.48
N SER A 58 -5.39 5.77 -9.92
CA SER A 58 -4.30 6.31 -10.73
C SER A 58 -3.79 5.30 -11.75
N LEU A 59 -3.28 5.80 -12.86
CA LEU A 59 -2.58 5.01 -13.86
C LEU A 59 -1.12 4.85 -13.45
N LEU A 60 -0.54 3.69 -13.77
CA LEU A 60 0.85 3.37 -13.49
C LEU A 60 1.64 3.26 -14.78
N ARG A 61 2.80 3.93 -14.82
CA ARG A 61 3.76 3.89 -15.94
C ARG A 61 4.74 2.72 -15.77
N PRO A 62 5.53 2.37 -16.80
CA PRO A 62 6.56 1.34 -16.67
C PRO A 62 7.51 1.63 -15.50
N GLY A 63 7.79 0.63 -14.66
CA GLY A 63 8.58 0.80 -13.45
C GLY A 63 8.47 -0.37 -12.49
N GLU A 64 8.64 -0.10 -11.19
CA GLU A 64 8.53 -1.10 -10.11
C GLU A 64 7.47 -0.66 -9.10
N VAL A 65 6.52 -1.56 -8.79
CA VAL A 65 5.72 -1.48 -7.57
C VAL A 65 6.56 -2.06 -6.44
N VAL A 66 6.70 -1.32 -5.34
CA VAL A 66 7.52 -1.77 -4.20
C VAL A 66 6.65 -1.87 -2.95
N VAL A 67 6.62 -3.06 -2.34
CA VAL A 67 5.87 -3.34 -1.11
C VAL A 67 6.84 -3.35 0.07
N ASP A 68 6.57 -2.52 1.07
CA ASP A 68 7.36 -2.36 2.30
C ASP A 68 8.87 -2.15 2.05
N TRP A 69 9.23 -1.56 0.90
CA TRP A 69 10.62 -1.41 0.44
C TRP A 69 11.42 -2.72 0.36
N LYS A 70 10.75 -3.87 0.31
CA LYS A 70 11.36 -5.22 0.33
C LYS A 70 11.04 -6.03 -0.91
N ILE A 71 9.78 -6.02 -1.34
CA ILE A 71 9.31 -6.81 -2.48
C ILE A 71 9.16 -5.87 -3.66
N LYS A 72 9.78 -6.22 -4.78
CA LYS A 72 9.74 -5.43 -6.01
C LYS A 72 9.02 -6.22 -7.09
N VAL A 73 7.99 -5.61 -7.68
CA VAL A 73 7.21 -6.17 -8.78
C VAL A 73 7.38 -5.27 -9.99
N PRO A 74 8.15 -5.70 -11.02
CA PRO A 74 8.31 -4.91 -12.25
C PRO A 74 7.01 -4.93 -13.05
N ILE A 75 6.66 -3.80 -13.66
CA ILE A 75 5.44 -3.63 -14.46
C ILE A 75 5.74 -2.85 -15.75
N LYS A 76 5.05 -3.19 -16.85
CA LYS A 76 5.03 -2.36 -18.07
C LYS A 76 4.03 -1.23 -17.98
N GLN A 77 2.87 -1.49 -17.41
CA GLN A 77 1.82 -0.51 -17.16
C GLN A 77 0.80 -1.10 -16.19
N GLY A 78 -0.09 -0.26 -15.66
CA GLY A 78 -1.18 -0.74 -14.83
C GLY A 78 -2.10 0.37 -14.33
N MET A 79 -2.92 0.01 -13.36
CA MET A 79 -3.71 0.95 -12.59
C MET A 79 -3.77 0.51 -11.13
N VAL A 80 -3.90 1.48 -10.23
CA VAL A 80 -4.15 1.25 -8.81
C VAL A 80 -5.50 1.83 -8.42
N LYS A 81 -6.20 1.14 -7.54
CA LYS A 81 -7.32 1.65 -6.75
C LYS A 81 -6.99 1.46 -5.27
N PHE A 82 -7.10 2.52 -4.49
CA PHE A 82 -7.04 2.47 -3.04
C PHE A 82 -8.33 3.02 -2.45
N ASP A 83 -8.96 2.27 -1.55
CA ASP A 83 -10.16 2.69 -0.83
C ASP A 83 -10.31 1.85 0.45
N ASN A 84 -10.62 2.49 1.59
CA ASN A 84 -10.81 1.82 2.88
C ASN A 84 -9.69 0.83 3.27
N ASN A 85 -8.41 1.23 3.12
CA ASN A 85 -7.23 0.39 3.36
C ASN A 85 -7.13 -0.86 2.47
N VAL A 86 -7.91 -0.94 1.39
CA VAL A 86 -7.78 -1.97 0.37
C VAL A 86 -7.09 -1.37 -0.85
N CYS A 87 -5.92 -1.92 -1.19
CA CYS A 87 -5.15 -1.55 -2.37
C CYS A 87 -5.23 -2.66 -3.41
N MET A 88 -5.77 -2.35 -4.58
CA MET A 88 -5.84 -3.27 -5.71
C MET A 88 -5.05 -2.70 -6.88
N ILE A 89 -4.12 -3.49 -7.40
CA ILE A 89 -3.25 -3.11 -8.50
C ILE A 89 -3.44 -4.12 -9.63
N LEU A 90 -3.91 -3.63 -10.78
CA LEU A 90 -3.95 -4.40 -12.01
C LEU A 90 -2.72 -4.05 -12.85
N ILE A 91 -1.93 -5.04 -13.22
CA ILE A 91 -0.67 -4.85 -13.93
C ILE A 91 -0.62 -5.62 -15.25
N GLU A 92 0.20 -5.12 -16.16
CA GLU A 92 0.68 -5.83 -17.34
C GLU A 92 2.20 -6.02 -17.24
N GLU A 93 2.65 -7.25 -17.45
CA GLU A 93 4.06 -7.67 -17.43
C GLU A 93 4.72 -7.56 -18.80
#